data_AF-A0A924GJB7-F1
#
_entry.id   AF-A0A924GJB7-F1
#
_cell.length_a   1.000
_cell.length_b   1.000
_cell.length_c   1.000
_cell.angle_alpha   90.00
_cell.angle_beta   90.00
_cell.angle_gamma   90.00
#
_symmetry.space_group_name_H-M   'P 1'
#
loop_
_entity.id
_entity.type
_entity.pdbx_description
1 polymer ?
#
loop_
_entity_poly.entity_id
_entity_poly.type
_entity_poly.pdbx_seq_one_letter_code
_entity_poly.pdbx_strand_id
1 'polypeptide(L)'
;MRPTNVVAMGINTLEWLSEEDTIFAVPVYQRQYRWDTGSCRQLLEDIRAIAVADEQQTHVIGSVLASASICDGDPTELALIDGQQRVSTLMLLIASIWRTACSSSTPPKTSNFPRLLHAAEPVSLSACHRVSPFARRGT
;
A
#
# COMPACT_ATOMS: atom_id res chain seq x y z
N MET A 1 -23.92 -5.67 18.99
CA MET A 1 -23.96 -5.92 17.54
C MET A 1 -22.52 -5.89 17.04
N ARG A 2 -21.97 -7.02 16.57
CA ARG A 2 -20.59 -7.03 16.03
C ARG A 2 -20.63 -6.40 14.63
N PRO A 3 -19.71 -5.50 14.27
CA PRO A 3 -19.62 -5.02 12.89
C PRO A 3 -19.33 -6.21 11.97
N THR A 4 -20.24 -6.49 11.03
CA THR A 4 -20.14 -7.59 10.05
C THR A 4 -19.36 -7.20 8.80
N ASN A 5 -18.87 -5.96 8.74
CA ASN A 5 -18.21 -5.36 7.57
C ASN A 5 -16.74 -5.03 7.79
N VAL A 6 -16.10 -5.60 8.82
CA VAL A 6 -14.68 -5.41 9.10
C VAL A 6 -14.01 -6.78 9.20
N VAL A 7 -13.00 -7.00 8.37
CA VAL A 7 -12.16 -8.20 8.38
C VAL A 7 -10.74 -7.77 8.76
N ALA A 8 -10.10 -8.50 9.67
CA ALA A 8 -8.70 -8.29 10.05
C ALA A 8 -7.87 -9.50 9.64
N MET A 9 -6.80 -9.27 8.89
CA MET A 9 -5.93 -10.32 8.36
C MET A 9 -4.46 -9.94 8.62
N GLY A 10 -3.64 -10.94 8.97
CA GLY A 10 -2.19 -10.80 8.93
C GLY A 10 -1.70 -11.10 7.52
N ILE A 11 -0.96 -10.17 6.92
CA ILE A 11 -0.50 -10.27 5.53
C ILE A 11 1.00 -9.99 5.48
N ASN A 12 1.73 -10.71 4.63
CA ASN A 12 3.12 -10.39 4.33
C ASN A 12 3.18 -9.05 3.59
N THR A 13 3.89 -8.08 4.16
CA THR A 13 3.92 -6.70 3.63
C THR A 13 4.46 -6.63 2.21
N LEU A 14 5.50 -7.41 1.87
CA LEU A 14 6.11 -7.33 0.55
C LEU A 14 5.24 -8.00 -0.51
N GLU A 15 4.65 -9.14 -0.19
CA GLU A 15 3.70 -9.84 -1.07
C GLU A 15 2.49 -8.95 -1.36
N TRP A 16 1.90 -8.36 -0.31
CA TRP A 16 0.77 -7.45 -0.41
C TRP A 16 1.04 -6.22 -1.28
N LEU A 17 2.21 -5.60 -1.13
CA LEU A 17 2.57 -4.44 -1.96
C LEU A 17 2.87 -4.81 -3.41
N SER A 18 3.24 -6.08 -3.68
CA SER A 18 3.67 -6.55 -5.02
C SER A 18 2.54 -7.16 -5.85
N GLU A 19 1.30 -7.18 -5.34
CA GLU A 19 0.16 -7.81 -5.99
C GLU A 19 -0.26 -7.03 -7.25
N GLU A 20 -0.35 -7.72 -8.40
CA GLU A 20 -0.55 -7.09 -9.72
C GLU A 20 -1.97 -6.54 -9.91
N ASP A 21 -2.97 -7.19 -9.28
CA ASP A 21 -4.38 -6.84 -9.41
C ASP A 21 -4.88 -5.94 -8.27
N THR A 22 -3.97 -5.20 -7.61
CA THR A 22 -4.29 -4.32 -6.48
C THR A 22 -3.80 -2.90 -6.73
N ILE A 23 -4.71 -1.92 -6.66
CA ILE A 23 -4.40 -0.49 -6.76
C ILE A 23 -4.59 0.17 -5.40
N PHE A 24 -3.53 0.79 -4.87
CA PHE A 24 -3.61 1.58 -3.65
C PHE A 24 -4.08 3.01 -3.96
N ALA A 25 -5.27 3.37 -3.50
CA ALA A 25 -5.81 4.71 -3.64
C ALA A 25 -5.73 5.48 -2.31
N VAL A 26 -5.30 6.73 -2.37
CA VAL A 26 -5.36 7.67 -1.22
C VAL A 26 -6.53 8.62 -1.46
N PRO A 27 -7.62 8.52 -0.69
CA PRO A 27 -8.79 9.39 -0.89
C PRO A 27 -8.48 10.87 -0.66
N VAL A 28 -9.17 11.76 -1.38
CA VAL A 28 -8.95 13.22 -1.33
C VAL A 28 -9.14 13.81 0.07
N TYR A 29 -9.98 13.20 0.91
CA TYR A 29 -10.22 13.63 2.29
C TYR A 29 -9.10 13.23 3.26
N GLN A 30 -8.07 12.49 2.82
CA GLN A 30 -6.94 12.12 3.66
C GLN A 30 -5.98 13.29 3.89
N ARG A 31 -5.27 13.22 5.02
CA ARG A 31 -4.27 14.24 5.37
C ARG A 31 -3.04 14.09 4.48
N GLN A 32 -2.43 15.23 4.15
CA GLN A 32 -1.11 15.27 3.51
C GLN A 32 -0.08 14.51 4.34
N TYR A 33 0.92 13.96 3.67
CA TYR A 33 2.07 13.32 4.31
C TYR A 33 2.79 14.31 5.24
N ARG A 34 2.93 13.95 6.52
CA ARG A 34 3.52 14.82 7.56
C ARG A 34 4.47 14.08 8.49
N TRP A 35 4.84 12.85 8.17
CA TRP A 35 5.86 12.14 8.92
C TRP A 35 7.17 12.91 8.88
N ASP A 36 7.66 13.23 10.07
CA ASP A 36 8.94 13.85 10.27
C ASP A 36 10.05 12.79 10.22
N THR A 37 11.30 13.25 10.23
CA THR A 37 12.45 12.36 10.22
C THR A 37 12.47 11.43 11.44
N GLY A 38 11.88 11.84 12.57
CA GLY A 38 11.71 11.00 13.76
C GLY A 38 10.86 9.76 13.47
N SER A 39 9.65 9.97 12.94
CA SER A 39 8.70 8.92 12.58
C SER A 39 9.27 7.98 11.50
N CYS A 40 9.92 8.54 10.48
CA CYS A 40 10.57 7.75 9.44
C CYS A 40 11.70 6.88 10.00
N ARG A 41 12.50 7.42 10.93
CA ARG A 41 13.59 6.69 11.57
C ARG A 41 13.07 5.54 12.41
N GLN A 42 12.01 5.75 13.18
CA GLN A 42 11.39 4.69 13.98
C GLN A 42 10.95 3.52 13.08
N LEU A 43 10.23 3.81 11.98
CA LEU A 43 9.84 2.75 11.04
C LEU A 43 11.06 1.99 10.49
N LEU A 44 12.14 2.71 10.15
CA LEU A 44 13.35 2.09 9.63
C LEU A 44 14.07 1.23 10.69
N GLU A 45 14.11 1.69 11.94
CA GLU A 45 14.65 0.94 13.06
C GLU A 45 13.84 -0.34 13.33
N ASP A 46 12.52 -0.26 13.26
CA ASP A 46 11.63 -1.42 13.37
C ASP A 46 11.94 -2.44 12.26
N ILE A 47 12.07 -1.99 11.01
CA ILE A 47 12.45 -2.87 9.88
C ILE A 47 13.83 -3.49 10.09
N ARG A 48 14.80 -2.70 10.59
CA ARG A 48 16.16 -3.18 10.84
C ARG A 48 16.20 -4.22 11.97
N ALA A 49 15.41 -4.03 13.02
CA ALA A 49 15.29 -4.99 14.10
C ALA A 49 14.80 -6.34 13.58
N ILE A 50 13.83 -6.33 12.66
CA ILE A 50 13.31 -7.53 12.00
C ILE A 50 14.37 -8.19 11.12
N ALA A 51 15.14 -7.40 10.37
CA ALA A 51 16.19 -7.93 9.50
C ALA A 51 17.35 -8.61 10.25
N VAL A 52 17.53 -8.31 11.54
CA VAL A 52 18.56 -8.91 12.41
C VAL A 52 17.99 -10.02 13.29
N ALA A 53 16.66 -10.11 13.41
CA ALA A 53 15.98 -11.18 14.13
C ALA A 53 16.04 -12.50 13.35
N ASP A 54 15.85 -13.61 14.08
CA ASP A 54 15.84 -14.96 13.51
C ASP A 54 14.68 -15.11 12.49
N GLU A 55 14.91 -15.84 11.39
CA GLU A 55 13.98 -16.00 10.25
C GLU A 55 12.61 -16.57 10.65
N GLN A 56 12.51 -17.17 11.84
CA GLN A 56 11.30 -17.77 12.39
C GLN A 56 10.34 -16.74 13.03
N GLN A 57 10.72 -15.47 13.20
CA GLN A 57 9.89 -14.48 13.90
C GLN A 57 9.13 -13.57 12.93
N THR A 58 7.79 -13.70 12.92
CA THR A 58 6.92 -12.74 12.25
C THR A 58 6.72 -11.52 13.14
N HIS A 59 7.17 -10.36 12.69
CA HIS A 59 7.01 -9.10 13.42
C HIS A 59 5.96 -8.20 12.76
N VAL A 60 5.10 -7.63 13.60
CA VAL A 60 4.06 -6.70 13.16
C VAL A 60 4.62 -5.28 13.23
N ILE A 61 4.95 -4.71 12.08
CA ILE A 61 5.29 -3.27 11.95
C ILE A 61 4.05 -2.36 12.15
N GLY A 62 2.85 -2.97 12.18
CA GLY A 62 1.57 -2.45 12.64
C GLY A 62 0.44 -2.60 11.61
N SER A 63 -0.64 -1.85 11.76
CA SER A 63 -1.90 -2.04 11.03
C SER A 63 -2.13 -1.01 9.93
N VAL A 64 -2.82 -1.43 8.87
CA VAL A 64 -3.36 -0.57 7.81
C VAL A 64 -4.86 -0.83 7.72
N LEU A 65 -5.65 0.23 7.61
CA LEU A 65 -7.09 0.13 7.36
C LEU A 65 -7.37 0.59 5.94
N ALA A 66 -8.00 -0.27 5.15
CA ALA A 66 -8.40 0.03 3.79
C ALA A 66 -9.85 -0.42 3.53
N SER A 67 -10.53 0.27 2.63
CA SER A 67 -11.78 -0.18 2.03
C SER A 67 -11.47 -0.77 0.67
N ALA A 68 -11.85 -2.03 0.47
CA ALA A 68 -11.74 -2.68 -0.83
C ALA A 68 -12.99 -2.40 -1.67
N SER A 69 -12.79 -1.92 -2.89
CA SER A 69 -13.81 -1.94 -3.95
C SER A 69 -13.43 -3.04 -4.92
N ILE A 70 -14.22 -4.12 -4.94
CA ILE A 70 -14.02 -5.26 -5.83
C ILE A 70 -14.99 -5.08 -7.00
N CYS A 71 -14.45 -4.92 -8.21
CA CYS A 71 -15.20 -4.86 -9.46
C CYS A 71 -14.80 -6.07 -10.31
N ASP A 72 -15.78 -6.83 -10.81
CA ASP A 72 -15.49 -8.02 -11.62
C ASP A 72 -14.75 -7.64 -12.91
N GLY A 73 -13.51 -8.13 -13.05
CA GLY A 73 -12.66 -7.90 -14.22
C GLY A 73 -11.78 -6.65 -14.17
N ASP A 74 -11.89 -5.83 -13.11
CA ASP A 74 -11.01 -4.69 -12.85
C ASP A 74 -10.09 -5.00 -11.64
N PRO A 75 -8.90 -4.37 -11.55
CA PRO A 75 -8.06 -4.49 -10.37
C PRO A 75 -8.77 -4.00 -9.12
N THR A 76 -8.52 -4.66 -8.00
CA THR A 76 -9.09 -4.32 -6.69
C THR A 76 -8.55 -2.97 -6.24
N GLU A 77 -9.42 -1.99 -6.06
CA GLU A 77 -9.04 -0.69 -5.52
C GLU A 77 -9.08 -0.73 -3.99
N LEU A 78 -7.93 -0.55 -3.35
CA LEU A 78 -7.78 -0.44 -1.91
C LEU A 78 -7.65 1.05 -1.52
N ALA A 79 -8.77 1.64 -1.10
CA ALA A 79 -8.80 3.00 -0.57
C ALA A 79 -8.24 3.01 0.86
N LEU A 80 -7.07 3.61 1.06
CA LEU A 80 -6.39 3.69 2.36
C LEU A 80 -7.12 4.68 3.28
N ILE A 81 -7.67 4.16 4.39
CA ILE A 81 -8.39 4.94 5.40
C ILE A 81 -7.45 5.31 6.57
N ASP A 82 -6.60 4.38 7.00
CA ASP A 82 -5.57 4.60 8.03
C ASP A 82 -4.28 3.83 7.69
N GLY A 83 -3.15 4.27 8.23
CA GLY A 83 -1.84 3.73 7.90
C GLY A 83 -1.23 4.29 6.61
N GLN A 84 -1.88 5.27 5.97
CA GLN A 84 -1.45 5.85 4.69
C GLN A 84 0.03 6.31 4.68
N GLN A 85 0.46 7.04 5.72
CA GLN A 85 1.83 7.58 5.78
C GLN A 85 2.87 6.47 5.86
N ARG A 86 2.54 5.35 6.52
CA ARG A 86 3.43 4.19 6.61
C ARG A 86 3.57 3.51 5.27
N VAL A 87 2.46 3.23 4.59
CA VAL A 87 2.47 2.61 3.26
C VAL A 87 3.25 3.49 2.29
N SER A 88 3.01 4.80 2.26
CA SER A 88 3.78 5.73 1.43
C SER A 88 5.27 5.71 1.75
N THR A 89 5.66 5.67 3.02
CA THR A 89 7.08 5.61 3.42
C THR A 89 7.74 4.31 3.00
N LEU A 90 7.04 3.18 3.14
CA LEU A 90 7.51 1.88 2.67
C LEU A 90 7.72 1.88 1.15
N MET A 91 6.77 2.43 0.39
CA MET A 91 6.89 2.54 -1.06
C MET A 91 8.09 3.42 -1.48
N LEU A 92 8.29 4.56 -0.81
CA LEU A 92 9.44 5.43 -1.06
C LEU A 92 10.77 4.72 -0.71
N LEU A 93 10.79 3.97 0.40
CA LEU A 93 11.96 3.20 0.80
C LEU A 93 12.30 2.14 -0.26
N ILE A 94 11.31 1.36 -0.72
CA ILE A 94 11.48 0.37 -1.80
C ILE A 94 12.00 1.05 -3.08
N ALA A 95 11.41 2.18 -3.48
CA ALA A 95 11.84 2.95 -4.65
C ALA A 95 13.29 3.42 -4.53
N SER A 96 13.71 3.88 -3.34
CA SER A 96 15.08 4.33 -3.09
C SER A 96 16.10 3.20 -3.13
N ILE A 97 15.74 2.04 -2.57
CA ILE A 97 16.57 0.82 -2.58
C ILE A 97 16.72 0.35 -4.03
N TRP A 98 15.62 0.27 -4.78
CA TRP A 98 15.65 -0.09 -6.19
C TRP A 98 16.56 0.83 -7.00
N ARG A 99 16.38 2.16 -6.87
CA ARG A 99 17.19 3.15 -7.57
C ARG A 99 18.68 3.02 -7.24
N THR A 100 19.00 2.80 -5.97
CA THR A 100 20.39 2.62 -5.52
C THR A 100 20.97 1.32 -6.09
N ALA A 101 20.21 0.23 -6.00
CA ALA A 101 20.63 -1.09 -6.47
C ALA A 101 20.78 -1.15 -8.00
N CYS A 102 20.01 -0.37 -8.78
CA CYS A 102 20.22 -0.22 -10.22
C CYS A 102 21.42 0.68 -10.56
N SER A 103 21.81 1.61 -9.68
CA SER A 103 22.96 2.48 -9.89
C SER A 103 24.31 1.80 -9.59
N SER A 104 24.31 0.82 -8.69
CA SER A 104 25.41 -0.13 -8.49
C SER A 104 25.24 -1.32 -9.44
N SER A 105 26.27 -1.82 -10.13
CA SER A 105 26.14 -2.91 -11.13
C SER A 105 25.66 -4.29 -10.62
N THR A 106 25.06 -4.37 -9.43
CA THR A 106 24.44 -5.56 -8.86
C THR A 106 22.93 -5.37 -8.74
N PRO A 107 22.14 -5.80 -9.73
CA PRO A 107 20.68 -5.76 -9.60
C PRO A 107 20.24 -6.64 -8.42
N PRO A 108 19.24 -6.20 -7.63
CA PRO A 108 18.74 -7.00 -6.53
C PRO A 108 18.12 -8.28 -7.09
N LYS A 109 18.49 -9.44 -6.53
CA LYS A 109 18.08 -10.79 -6.99
C LYS A 109 16.60 -11.13 -6.76
N THR A 110 15.72 -10.14 -6.62
CA THR A 110 14.33 -10.37 -6.23
C THR A 110 13.41 -10.10 -7.42
N SER A 111 12.64 -11.11 -7.81
CA SER A 111 11.71 -11.10 -8.95
C SER A 111 10.59 -10.05 -8.83
N ASN A 112 10.38 -9.48 -7.65
CA ASN A 112 9.21 -8.65 -7.35
C ASN A 112 9.48 -7.14 -7.43
N PHE A 113 10.75 -6.71 -7.40
CA PHE A 113 11.07 -5.28 -7.37
C PHE A 113 10.66 -4.47 -8.62
N PRO A 114 10.81 -4.98 -9.86
CA PRO A 114 10.30 -4.27 -11.03
C PRO A 114 8.78 -4.04 -10.94
N ARG A 115 8.05 -5.02 -10.40
CA ARG A 115 6.58 -5.01 -10.30
C ARG A 115 6.09 -3.93 -9.34
N LEU A 116 6.75 -3.76 -8.20
CA LEU A 116 6.41 -2.77 -7.16
C LEU A 116 6.43 -1.32 -7.66
N LEU A 117 7.18 -1.02 -8.72
CA LEU A 117 7.40 0.35 -9.21
C LEU A 117 6.83 0.60 -10.61
N HIS A 118 6.48 -0.46 -11.36
CA HIS A 118 5.86 -0.32 -12.68
C HIS A 118 4.38 0.12 -12.61
N ALA A 119 3.74 -0.05 -11.45
CA ALA A 119 2.38 0.44 -11.17
C ALA A 119 2.25 1.97 -11.10
N ALA A 120 3.36 2.72 -11.21
CA ALA A 120 3.37 4.17 -11.20
C ALA A 120 3.09 4.82 -12.57
N GLU A 121 2.91 4.03 -13.64
CA GLU A 121 2.37 4.60 -14.88
C GLU A 121 0.89 4.92 -14.69
N PRO A 122 0.43 6.12 -15.09
CA PRO A 122 -0.94 6.56 -14.81
C PRO A 122 -1.92 5.63 -15.51
N VAL A 123 -2.61 4.78 -14.74
CA VAL A 123 -3.84 4.15 -15.17
C VAL A 123 -4.76 5.27 -15.64
N SER A 124 -5.06 5.28 -16.94
CA SER A 124 -5.96 6.25 -17.56
C SER A 124 -7.26 6.28 -16.76
N LEU A 125 -7.55 7.41 -16.10
CA LEU A 125 -8.73 7.68 -15.27
C LEU A 125 -10.05 7.72 -16.09
N SER A 126 -10.13 7.00 -17.20
CA SER A 126 -11.24 7.05 -18.15
C SER A 126 -12.38 6.06 -17.82
N ALA A 127 -12.24 5.19 -16.82
CA ALA A 127 -13.24 4.14 -16.55
C ALA A 127 -14.19 4.41 -15.37
N CYS A 128 -13.84 5.27 -14.41
CA CYS A 128 -14.70 5.56 -13.25
C CYS A 128 -15.45 6.89 -13.37
N HIS A 129 -16.31 7.01 -14.38
CA HIS A 129 -17.35 8.05 -14.43
C HIS A 129 -18.74 7.40 -14.56
N ARG A 130 -19.15 6.68 -13.50
CA ARG A 130 -20.56 6.38 -13.27
C ARG A 130 -20.86 6.46 -11.78
N VAL A 131 -20.87 7.69 -11.27
CA VAL A 131 -21.62 8.00 -10.07
C VAL A 131 -23.09 7.76 -10.41
N SER A 132 -23.67 6.66 -9.91
CA SER A 132 -25.12 6.43 -9.99
C SER A 132 -25.84 7.65 -9.40
N PRO A 133 -26.78 8.28 -10.14
CA PRO A 133 -27.54 9.38 -9.58
C PRO A 133 -28.41 8.85 -8.45
N PHE A 134 -28.15 9.36 -7.25
CA PHE A 134 -29.00 9.23 -6.08
C PHE A 134 -30.45 9.53 -6.46
N ALA A 135 -31.27 8.48 -6.51
CA ALA A 135 -32.70 8.58 -6.78
C ALA A 135 -33.36 9.43 -5.69
N ARG A 136 -33.63 10.70 -5.98
CA ARG A 136 -34.59 11.49 -5.21
C ARG A 136 -35.98 10.93 -5.49
N ARG A 137 -36.50 10.11 -4.59
CA ARG A 137 -37.95 9.88 -4.48
C ARG A 137 -38.56 11.14 -3.87
N GLY A 138 -39.15 11.97 -4.72
CA GLY A 138 -40.13 12.97 -4.29
C GLY A 138 -41.48 12.27 -4.10
N THR A 139 -42.10 12.54 -2.96
CA THR A 139 -43.54 12.40 -2.68
C THR A 139 -44.35 13.35 -3.55
#